data_AF-A0A833CYY9-F1
#
_entry.id   AF-A0A833CYY9-F1
#
_cell.length_a   1.000
_cell.length_b   1.000
_cell.length_c   1.000
_cell.angle_alpha   90.00
_cell.angle_beta   90.00
_cell.angle_gamma   90.00
#
_symmetry.space_group_name_H-M   'P 1'
#
loop_
_entity.id
_entity.type
_entity.pdbx_description
1 polymer ?
#
loop_
_entity_poly.entity_id
_entity_poly.type
_entity_poly.pdbx_seq_one_letter_code
_entity_poly.pdbx_strand_id
1 'polypeptide(L)'
;DYVWSVTSNNVYKLLQIIRDGSTSKTNIGFIYACEQEGIFCLIDGQQRLTTLVLLAFYLSIRNNGKYWGAFQEMIAPNMNLRFTYRVRKSAEQFMKDLFLSESCPSFDDIRNLSAKKWDNDTSVENMIETLHIIDRYVQMSIFSKNEHTLDFETVIQNVNFYYTDIEQTVQGRDIYITMNSCGQPLAKHERLKPYIIAGNDSLEKSRTWNTWEDWLYRRTKKFQLDKGAVDIAMSNFLRIVYELKTAKQITDNWETAAESVLCYEDVCLYFEALIRLYEFYPKRVMELFNPAKTKDKTLYFRAPKALLQVSYLMPEFQSGELDRMNHLVTMCLKAKRMKDEDLLLFLRRYRESQLDLYSFVDRYANDSIVTSCLHSHEIRKIQIVQHGTDKTEQLLLKAENLDLFYTKDYYCLLNALWNEKFSGSPSMWTEEDDDEFTKRISTFEYLFKNEWMELKRKHEEGVIDNAFLARYLLSMDMYDYYLQDRDYRILGRNDTWRAILSNDTSCRRISSMIDKLYNVLPKDIYAVMNGQIEATWQNYSAPH
;
A
#
# COMPACT_ATOMS: atom_id res chain seq x y z
N ASP A 1 27.04 -15.95 3.51
CA ASP A 1 27.98 -17.08 3.37
C ASP A 1 28.73 -16.93 2.06
N TYR A 2 29.99 -17.38 1.97
CA TYR A 2 30.87 -17.17 0.79
C TYR A 2 30.48 -18.01 -0.43
N VAL A 3 29.59 -18.98 -0.22
CA VAL A 3 29.09 -19.91 -1.22
C VAL A 3 27.57 -19.90 -1.13
N TRP A 4 26.90 -20.14 -2.26
CA TRP A 4 25.46 -20.26 -2.28
C TRP A 4 24.98 -21.37 -1.32
N SER A 5 23.84 -21.18 -0.67
CA SER A 5 23.30 -22.17 0.26
C SER A 5 22.88 -23.46 -0.45
N VAL A 6 22.90 -24.57 0.30
CA VAL A 6 22.47 -25.94 -0.11
C VAL A 6 21.14 -25.97 -0.88
N THR A 7 20.23 -25.02 -0.66
CA THR A 7 18.90 -24.93 -1.27
C THR A 7 18.81 -24.00 -2.49
N SER A 8 19.90 -23.37 -2.92
CA SER A 8 19.81 -22.29 -3.91
C SER A 8 19.72 -22.81 -5.35
N ASN A 9 18.63 -22.44 -6.04
CA ASN A 9 18.50 -22.59 -7.50
C ASN A 9 19.49 -21.70 -8.29
N ASN A 10 20.33 -20.91 -7.60
CA ASN A 10 21.19 -19.92 -8.23
C ASN A 10 22.43 -20.56 -8.86
N VAL A 11 22.94 -21.67 -8.32
CA VAL A 11 24.02 -22.46 -8.94
C VAL A 11 23.56 -22.96 -10.31
N TYR A 12 22.39 -23.61 -10.38
CA TYR A 12 21.82 -24.09 -11.64
C TYR A 12 21.61 -22.97 -12.67
N LYS A 13 21.07 -21.83 -12.25
CA LYS A 13 20.90 -20.66 -13.14
C LYS A 13 22.23 -20.12 -13.65
N LEU A 14 23.25 -20.04 -12.80
CA LEU A 14 24.58 -19.58 -13.21
C LEU A 14 25.20 -20.54 -14.24
N LEU A 15 25.10 -21.85 -14.01
CA LEU A 15 25.58 -22.86 -14.96
C LEU A 15 24.82 -22.79 -16.30
N GLN A 16 23.51 -22.55 -16.28
CA GLN A 16 22.72 -22.31 -17.49
C GLN A 16 23.21 -21.08 -18.26
N ILE A 17 23.41 -19.94 -17.58
CA ILE A 17 23.92 -18.71 -18.23
C ILE A 17 25.27 -18.96 -18.90
N ILE A 18 26.21 -19.61 -18.20
CA ILE A 18 27.54 -19.91 -18.74
C ILE A 18 27.45 -20.84 -19.95
N ARG A 19 26.58 -21.85 -19.88
CA ARG A 19 26.38 -22.80 -20.97
C ARG A 19 25.75 -22.15 -22.19
N ASP A 20 24.68 -21.38 -22.00
CA ASP A 20 23.93 -20.78 -23.10
C ASP A 20 24.76 -19.71 -23.83
N GLY A 21 25.73 -19.10 -23.13
CA GLY A 21 26.67 -18.17 -23.71
C GLY A 21 28.00 -18.79 -24.20
N SER A 22 28.17 -20.11 -24.15
CA SER A 22 29.46 -20.80 -24.38
C SER A 22 30.11 -20.52 -25.75
N THR A 23 29.32 -20.09 -26.75
CA THR A 23 29.78 -19.75 -28.11
C THR A 23 30.32 -18.32 -28.24
N SER A 24 30.25 -17.49 -27.19
CA SER A 24 30.70 -16.10 -27.20
C SER A 24 31.18 -15.64 -25.81
N LYS A 25 31.76 -14.44 -25.70
CA LYS A 25 32.12 -13.89 -24.39
C LYS A 25 30.87 -13.62 -23.55
N THR A 26 30.73 -14.36 -22.46
CA THR A 26 29.59 -14.30 -21.52
C THR A 26 29.97 -13.51 -20.29
N ASN A 27 29.23 -12.45 -19.99
CA ASN A 27 29.40 -11.70 -18.76
C ASN A 27 28.44 -12.23 -17.68
N ILE A 28 28.95 -12.63 -16.52
CA ILE A 28 28.16 -13.18 -15.40
C ILE A 28 27.95 -12.19 -14.25
N GLY A 29 28.02 -10.90 -14.58
CA GLY A 29 27.67 -9.76 -13.74
C GLY A 29 28.89 -9.00 -13.21
N PHE A 30 28.66 -8.21 -12.16
CA PHE A 30 29.68 -7.34 -11.56
C PHE A 30 30.49 -8.07 -10.48
N ILE A 31 31.78 -7.75 -10.39
CA ILE A 31 32.66 -7.99 -9.24
C ILE A 31 33.12 -6.64 -8.72
N TYR A 32 33.00 -6.49 -7.41
CA TYR A 32 33.48 -5.33 -6.68
C TYR A 32 34.63 -5.78 -5.80
N ALA A 33 35.79 -5.14 -5.94
CA ALA A 33 36.94 -5.43 -5.09
C ALA A 33 37.67 -4.13 -4.75
N CYS A 34 38.51 -4.21 -3.72
CA CYS A 34 39.48 -3.17 -3.38
C CYS A 34 40.87 -3.79 -3.54
N GLU A 35 41.73 -3.16 -4.35
CA GLU A 35 43.12 -3.59 -4.48
C GLU A 35 43.95 -3.12 -3.27
N GLN A 36 44.65 -4.06 -2.64
CA GLN A 36 45.57 -3.80 -1.53
C GLN A 36 46.85 -4.59 -1.76
N GLU A 37 47.97 -3.91 -2.00
CA GLU A 37 49.30 -4.53 -2.17
C GLU A 37 49.33 -5.64 -3.24
N GLY A 38 48.61 -5.44 -4.35
CA GLY A 38 48.48 -6.43 -5.43
C GLY A 38 47.52 -7.58 -5.13
N ILE A 39 46.76 -7.52 -4.03
CA ILE A 39 45.71 -8.47 -3.65
C ILE A 39 44.34 -7.80 -3.83
N PHE A 40 43.47 -8.42 -4.62
CA PHE A 40 42.08 -7.98 -4.77
C PHE A 40 41.21 -8.51 -3.63
N CYS A 41 40.84 -7.64 -2.70
CA CYS A 41 39.91 -7.95 -1.63
C CYS A 41 38.47 -7.85 -2.13
N LEU A 42 37.86 -8.99 -2.43
CA LEU A 42 36.48 -9.05 -2.94
C LEU A 42 35.47 -8.54 -1.93
N ILE A 43 34.71 -7.52 -2.32
CA ILE A 43 33.60 -6.93 -1.58
C ILE A 43 32.29 -7.65 -1.92
N ASP A 44 32.09 -8.00 -3.19
CA ASP A 44 30.94 -8.77 -3.69
C ASP A 44 31.31 -9.62 -4.91
N GLY A 45 30.45 -10.58 -5.25
CA GLY A 45 30.70 -11.58 -6.29
C GLY A 45 31.36 -12.84 -5.75
N GLN A 46 31.61 -12.92 -4.44
CA GLN A 46 32.26 -14.04 -3.76
C GLN A 46 31.58 -15.39 -4.07
N GLN A 47 30.24 -15.44 -3.99
CA GLN A 47 29.47 -16.67 -4.27
C GLN A 47 29.59 -17.11 -5.73
N ARG A 48 29.48 -16.16 -6.68
CA ARG A 48 29.59 -16.43 -8.13
C ARG A 48 31.00 -16.88 -8.50
N LEU A 49 32.03 -16.22 -7.98
CA LEU A 49 33.42 -16.55 -8.26
C LEU A 49 33.81 -17.89 -7.63
N THR A 50 33.35 -18.19 -6.41
CA THR A 50 33.57 -19.50 -5.79
C THR A 50 32.97 -20.61 -6.64
N THR A 51 31.73 -20.45 -7.11
CA THR A 51 31.10 -21.43 -8.01
C THR A 51 31.88 -21.59 -9.32
N LEU A 52 32.41 -20.51 -9.89
CA LEU A 52 33.22 -20.58 -11.10
C LEU A 52 34.53 -21.35 -10.88
N VAL A 53 35.21 -21.13 -9.75
CA VAL A 53 36.42 -21.88 -9.38
C VAL A 53 36.12 -23.37 -9.21
N LEU A 54 35.03 -23.72 -8.52
CA LEU A 54 34.59 -25.11 -8.34
C LEU A 54 34.18 -25.77 -9.68
N LEU A 55 33.56 -25.01 -10.58
CA LEU A 55 33.23 -25.48 -11.93
C LEU A 55 34.50 -25.75 -12.74
N ALA A 56 35.45 -24.82 -12.75
CA ALA A 56 36.73 -25.00 -13.43
C ALA A 56 37.48 -26.22 -12.90
N PHE A 57 37.54 -26.39 -11.57
CA PHE A 57 38.08 -27.58 -10.92
C PHE A 57 37.38 -28.86 -11.43
N TYR A 58 36.05 -28.93 -11.34
CA TYR A 58 35.30 -30.12 -11.75
C TYR A 58 35.48 -30.45 -13.24
N LEU A 59 35.55 -29.44 -14.11
CA LEU A 59 35.81 -29.64 -15.54
C LEU A 59 37.25 -30.08 -15.80
N SER A 60 38.21 -29.69 -14.95
CA SER A 60 39.63 -30.02 -15.13
C SER A 60 39.93 -31.52 -14.93
N ILE A 61 39.18 -32.18 -14.05
CA ILE A 61 39.32 -33.63 -13.77
C ILE A 61 38.62 -34.50 -14.84
N ARG A 62 37.84 -33.90 -15.75
CA ARG A 62 37.23 -34.61 -16.88
C ARG A 62 38.26 -35.08 -17.90
N ASN A 63 37.84 -36.01 -18.77
CA ASN A 63 38.67 -36.58 -19.83
C ASN A 63 39.99 -37.13 -19.27
N ASN A 64 39.91 -37.89 -18.17
CA ASN A 64 41.03 -38.44 -17.42
C ASN A 64 42.04 -37.36 -16.96
N GLY A 65 41.53 -36.24 -16.42
CA GLY A 65 42.37 -35.19 -15.88
C GLY A 65 43.14 -34.38 -16.92
N LYS A 66 42.66 -34.32 -18.19
CA LYS A 66 43.34 -33.62 -19.30
C LYS A 66 43.80 -32.21 -18.93
N TYR A 67 43.00 -31.48 -18.15
CA TYR A 67 43.26 -30.09 -17.77
C TYR A 67 43.64 -29.92 -16.29
N TRP A 68 43.88 -31.01 -15.56
CA TRP A 68 44.19 -30.97 -14.12
C TRP A 68 45.41 -30.10 -13.83
N GLY A 69 46.54 -30.34 -14.52
CA GLY A 69 47.76 -29.55 -14.36
C GLY A 69 47.57 -28.08 -14.73
N ALA A 70 46.80 -27.79 -15.80
CA ALA A 70 46.50 -26.43 -16.22
C ALA A 70 45.66 -25.67 -15.18
N PHE A 71 44.69 -26.36 -14.55
CA PHE A 71 43.93 -25.80 -13.44
C PHE A 71 44.83 -25.51 -12.23
N GLN A 72 45.72 -26.43 -11.85
CA GLN A 72 46.65 -26.24 -10.73
C GLN A 72 47.60 -25.06 -10.97
N GLU A 73 48.18 -24.95 -12.16
CA GLU A 73 49.03 -23.82 -12.54
C GLU A 73 48.27 -22.48 -12.49
N MET A 74 47.00 -22.47 -12.93
CA MET A 74 46.15 -21.29 -12.91
C MET A 74 45.78 -20.85 -11.49
N ILE A 75 45.33 -21.78 -10.64
CA ILE A 75 44.82 -21.48 -9.29
C ILE A 75 45.93 -21.34 -8.25
N ALA A 76 47.08 -22.00 -8.47
CA ALA A 76 48.20 -22.05 -7.53
C ALA A 76 49.59 -22.22 -8.19
N PRO A 77 50.10 -21.23 -8.94
CA PRO A 77 51.34 -21.37 -9.73
C PRO A 77 52.63 -21.62 -8.93
N ASN A 78 52.58 -21.60 -7.60
CA ASN A 78 53.69 -21.92 -6.69
C ASN A 78 53.18 -22.60 -5.41
N MET A 79 52.16 -23.46 -5.52
CA MET A 79 51.43 -24.05 -4.37
C MET A 79 50.74 -23.02 -3.45
N ASN A 80 50.72 -21.75 -3.87
CA ASN A 80 50.04 -20.66 -3.19
C ASN A 80 48.75 -20.35 -3.94
N LEU A 81 47.61 -20.59 -3.29
CA LEU A 81 46.29 -20.30 -3.86
C LEU A 81 46.14 -18.81 -4.18
N ARG A 82 45.76 -18.49 -5.42
CA ARG A 82 45.39 -17.13 -5.86
C ARG A 82 44.00 -16.71 -5.36
N PHE A 83 43.14 -17.68 -5.04
CA PHE A 83 41.79 -17.46 -4.52
C PHE A 83 41.66 -18.13 -3.15
N THR A 84 41.48 -17.33 -2.09
CA THR A 84 41.49 -17.80 -0.69
C THR A 84 40.56 -16.99 0.22
N TYR A 85 40.30 -17.47 1.43
CA TYR A 85 39.41 -16.86 2.42
C TYR A 85 40.17 -16.41 3.67
N ARG A 86 40.35 -15.09 3.83
CA ARG A 86 41.12 -14.51 4.96
C ARG A 86 40.60 -14.89 6.35
N VAL A 87 39.28 -15.00 6.51
CA VAL A 87 38.63 -15.19 7.82
C VAL A 87 38.01 -16.57 8.04
N ARG A 88 38.07 -17.47 7.04
CA ARG A 88 37.54 -18.84 7.13
C ARG A 88 38.62 -19.87 6.78
N LYS A 89 39.44 -20.18 7.78
CA LYS A 89 40.55 -21.13 7.65
C LYS A 89 40.11 -22.53 7.21
N SER A 90 38.93 -22.98 7.64
CA SER A 90 38.37 -24.28 7.25
C SER A 90 38.14 -24.37 5.73
N ALA A 91 37.56 -23.32 5.13
CA ALA A 91 37.34 -23.23 3.70
C ALA A 91 38.65 -23.11 2.91
N GLU A 92 39.63 -22.35 3.42
CA GLU A 92 40.97 -22.29 2.85
C GLU A 92 41.64 -23.67 2.84
N GLN A 93 41.60 -24.39 3.97
CA GLN A 93 42.21 -25.72 4.08
C GLN A 93 41.51 -26.73 3.17
N PHE A 94 40.18 -26.67 3.08
CA PHE A 94 39.41 -27.50 2.13
C PHE A 94 39.87 -27.27 0.69
N MET A 95 40.01 -26.02 0.24
CA MET A 95 40.48 -25.73 -1.12
C MET A 95 41.93 -26.19 -1.34
N LYS A 96 42.81 -26.07 -0.34
CA LYS A 96 44.18 -26.60 -0.44
C LYS A 96 44.18 -28.11 -0.60
N ASP A 97 43.44 -28.83 0.25
CA ASP A 97 43.34 -30.28 0.21
C ASP A 97 42.78 -30.77 -1.15
N LEU A 98 41.82 -30.03 -1.72
CA LEU A 98 41.17 -30.40 -2.97
C LEU A 98 41.99 -30.03 -4.21
N PHE A 99 42.52 -28.80 -4.28
CA PHE A 99 43.17 -28.27 -5.48
C PHE A 99 44.66 -28.59 -5.57
N LEU A 100 45.32 -28.81 -4.43
CA LEU A 100 46.76 -29.09 -4.36
C LEU A 100 47.06 -30.58 -4.14
N SER A 101 46.08 -31.44 -4.34
CA SER A 101 46.28 -32.90 -4.31
C SER A 101 47.34 -33.32 -5.35
N GLU A 102 48.26 -34.19 -4.93
CA GLU A 102 49.33 -34.72 -5.79
C GLU A 102 48.76 -35.54 -6.97
N SER A 103 47.65 -36.26 -6.73
CA SER A 103 46.92 -37.00 -7.75
C SER A 103 45.63 -36.28 -8.15
N CYS A 104 45.29 -36.37 -9.44
CA CYS A 104 43.99 -35.90 -9.95
C CYS A 104 42.84 -36.65 -9.26
N PRO A 105 41.91 -35.94 -8.59
CA PRO A 105 40.75 -36.58 -7.97
C PRO A 105 39.85 -37.25 -9.02
N SER A 106 39.22 -38.36 -8.65
CA SER A 106 38.18 -39.01 -9.44
C SER A 106 36.79 -38.43 -9.13
N PHE A 107 35.80 -38.69 -10.00
CA PHE A 107 34.42 -38.27 -9.72
C PHE A 107 33.83 -38.94 -8.47
N ASP A 108 34.25 -40.16 -8.16
CA ASP A 108 33.80 -40.86 -6.97
C ASP A 108 34.40 -40.23 -5.70
N ASP A 109 35.63 -39.71 -5.77
CA ASP A 109 36.19 -38.92 -4.68
C ASP A 109 35.35 -37.68 -4.41
N ILE A 110 34.89 -36.97 -5.46
CA ILE A 110 34.02 -35.80 -5.33
C ILE A 110 32.66 -36.15 -4.72
N ARG A 111 32.03 -37.24 -5.17
CA ARG A 111 30.74 -37.70 -4.64
C ARG A 111 30.82 -38.14 -3.18
N ASN A 112 31.99 -38.63 -2.74
CA ASN A 112 32.23 -39.08 -1.38
C ASN A 112 32.79 -37.99 -0.44
N LEU A 113 32.98 -36.75 -0.92
CA LEU A 113 33.41 -35.63 -0.09
C LEU A 113 32.44 -35.40 1.08
N SER A 114 33.00 -35.10 2.26
CA SER A 114 32.24 -34.81 3.47
C SER A 114 32.91 -33.71 4.27
N ALA A 115 32.11 -32.77 4.79
CA ALA A 115 32.59 -31.66 5.60
C ALA A 115 33.06 -32.06 7.01
N LYS A 116 32.93 -33.34 7.41
CA LYS A 116 33.29 -33.84 8.75
C LYS A 116 34.72 -33.53 9.16
N LYS A 117 35.68 -33.54 8.23
CA LYS A 117 37.09 -33.21 8.50
C LYS A 117 37.29 -31.74 8.90
N TRP A 118 36.33 -30.88 8.57
CA TRP A 118 36.34 -29.45 8.82
C TRP A 118 35.22 -29.04 9.79
N ASP A 119 34.91 -29.91 10.76
CA ASP A 119 33.88 -29.69 11.79
C ASP A 119 32.48 -29.33 11.24
N ASN A 120 32.16 -29.80 10.04
CA ASN A 120 30.93 -29.46 9.32
C ASN A 120 30.77 -27.93 9.13
N ASP A 121 31.87 -27.25 8.78
CA ASP A 121 31.84 -25.83 8.42
C ASP A 121 30.85 -25.60 7.26
N THR A 122 29.94 -24.63 7.45
CA THR A 122 28.85 -24.37 6.50
C THR A 122 29.34 -23.93 5.12
N SER A 123 30.47 -23.21 5.01
CA SER A 123 31.03 -22.90 3.69
C SER A 123 31.54 -24.15 3.00
N VAL A 124 32.22 -25.03 3.74
CA VAL A 124 32.72 -26.30 3.20
C VAL A 124 31.57 -27.20 2.74
N GLU A 125 30.51 -27.32 3.55
CA GLU A 125 29.29 -28.03 3.17
C GLU A 125 28.67 -27.46 1.88
N ASN A 126 28.55 -26.14 1.79
CA ASN A 126 28.02 -25.47 0.61
C ASN A 126 28.92 -25.66 -0.63
N MET A 127 30.25 -25.70 -0.49
CA MET A 127 31.16 -26.01 -1.60
C MET A 127 30.98 -27.44 -2.10
N ILE A 128 30.87 -28.41 -1.18
CA ILE A 128 30.66 -29.82 -1.51
C ILE A 128 29.31 -30.00 -2.25
N GLU A 129 28.22 -29.41 -1.73
CA GLU A 129 26.93 -29.48 -2.44
C GLU A 129 26.99 -28.79 -3.80
N THR A 130 27.70 -27.65 -3.90
CA THR A 130 27.90 -26.97 -5.19
C THR A 130 28.60 -27.89 -6.20
N LEU A 131 29.62 -28.65 -5.78
CA LEU A 131 30.27 -29.65 -6.61
C LEU A 131 29.32 -30.78 -7.01
N HIS A 132 28.44 -31.24 -6.12
CA HIS A 132 27.42 -32.24 -6.44
C HIS A 132 26.37 -31.72 -7.43
N ILE A 133 25.96 -30.45 -7.31
CA ILE A 133 25.10 -29.78 -8.29
C ILE A 133 25.79 -29.72 -9.65
N ILE A 134 27.07 -29.33 -9.69
CA ILE A 134 27.86 -29.28 -10.92
C ILE A 134 27.98 -30.68 -11.55
N ASP A 135 28.30 -31.72 -10.77
CA ASP A 135 28.34 -33.12 -11.24
C ASP A 135 27.01 -33.49 -11.89
N ARG A 136 25.89 -33.35 -11.17
CA ARG A 136 24.55 -33.63 -11.71
C ARG A 136 24.27 -32.86 -13.00
N TYR A 137 24.51 -31.56 -13.02
CA TYR A 137 24.24 -30.70 -14.17
C TYR A 137 25.05 -31.10 -15.41
N VAL A 138 26.36 -31.29 -15.23
CA VAL A 138 27.27 -31.64 -16.32
C VAL A 138 26.95 -33.04 -16.84
N GLN A 139 26.72 -34.03 -15.96
CA GLN A 139 26.34 -35.39 -16.38
C GLN A 139 25.02 -35.38 -17.17
N MET A 140 23.98 -34.70 -16.68
CA MET A 140 22.71 -34.57 -17.41
C MET A 140 22.89 -33.92 -18.79
N SER A 141 23.75 -32.92 -18.93
CA SER A 141 24.01 -32.27 -20.21
C SER A 141 24.63 -33.21 -21.25
N ILE A 142 25.47 -34.15 -20.80
CA ILE A 142 26.14 -35.15 -21.66
C ILE A 142 25.13 -36.20 -22.14
N PHE A 143 24.31 -36.73 -21.22
CA PHE A 143 23.29 -37.75 -21.57
C PHE A 143 22.22 -37.22 -22.53
N SER A 144 21.98 -35.91 -22.51
CA SER A 144 20.94 -35.26 -23.32
C SER A 144 21.35 -34.99 -24.79
N LYS A 145 22.59 -35.32 -25.20
CA LYS A 145 23.16 -35.02 -26.54
C LYS A 145 22.98 -33.56 -27.00
N ASN A 146 22.99 -32.61 -26.06
CA ASN A 146 22.93 -31.20 -26.38
C ASN A 146 24.27 -30.75 -26.99
N GLU A 147 24.24 -29.99 -28.09
CA GLU A 147 25.43 -29.54 -28.84
C GLU A 147 26.35 -28.57 -28.06
N HIS A 148 25.90 -28.05 -26.92
CA HIS A 148 26.64 -27.08 -26.11
C HIS A 148 26.91 -27.64 -24.70
N THR A 149 27.98 -28.42 -24.57
CA THR A 149 28.45 -28.91 -23.27
C THR A 149 29.47 -27.94 -22.68
N LEU A 150 29.39 -27.70 -21.37
CA LEU A 150 30.43 -26.96 -20.64
C LEU A 150 31.77 -27.69 -20.74
N ASP A 151 32.78 -27.01 -21.28
CA ASP A 151 34.17 -27.46 -21.33
C ASP A 151 35.10 -26.46 -20.62
N PHE A 152 36.27 -26.96 -20.19
CA PHE A 152 37.20 -26.20 -19.37
C PHE A 152 37.73 -24.96 -20.08
N GLU A 153 38.16 -25.09 -21.34
CA GLU A 153 38.76 -23.99 -22.10
C GLU A 153 37.75 -22.87 -22.35
N THR A 154 36.53 -23.22 -22.73
CA THR A 154 35.43 -22.27 -22.93
C THR A 154 35.10 -21.53 -21.65
N VAL A 155 34.99 -22.22 -20.51
CA VAL A 155 34.68 -21.55 -19.23
C VAL A 155 35.79 -20.56 -18.85
N ILE A 156 37.06 -20.92 -19.03
CA ILE A 156 38.18 -20.05 -18.66
C ILE A 156 38.36 -18.87 -19.64
N GLN A 157 38.08 -19.04 -20.93
CA GLN A 157 38.31 -18.00 -21.94
C GLN A 157 37.10 -17.08 -22.17
N ASN A 158 35.88 -17.61 -22.04
CA ASN A 158 34.67 -16.92 -22.46
C ASN A 158 33.88 -16.32 -21.30
N VAL A 159 34.11 -16.72 -20.05
CA VAL A 159 33.40 -16.16 -18.88
C VAL A 159 34.12 -14.93 -18.34
N ASN A 160 33.40 -13.81 -18.27
CA ASN A 160 33.92 -12.53 -17.83
C ASN A 160 33.04 -11.91 -16.72
N PHE A 161 33.64 -11.01 -15.94
CA PHE A 161 32.92 -10.14 -15.01
C PHE A 161 33.18 -8.68 -15.39
N TYR A 162 32.22 -7.81 -15.10
CA TYR A 162 32.51 -6.38 -15.01
C TYR A 162 33.22 -6.10 -13.69
N TYR A 163 34.50 -5.73 -13.75
CA TYR A 163 35.29 -5.36 -12.59
C TYR A 163 35.07 -3.89 -12.24
N THR A 164 34.90 -3.59 -10.95
CA THR A 164 34.87 -2.22 -10.44
C THR A 164 35.76 -2.14 -9.20
N ASP A 165 36.76 -1.26 -9.26
CA ASP A 165 37.62 -0.94 -8.12
C ASP A 165 36.89 0.04 -7.19
N ILE A 166 36.79 -0.35 -5.93
CA ILE A 166 36.23 0.48 -4.87
C ILE A 166 37.42 0.98 -4.05
N GLU A 167 37.94 2.17 -4.39
CA GLU A 167 38.93 2.85 -3.56
C GLU A 167 38.46 2.96 -2.10
N GLN A 168 39.42 3.06 -1.15
CA GLN A 168 39.18 3.20 0.29
C GLN A 168 38.50 4.52 0.71
N THR A 169 37.55 5.02 -0.07
CA THR A 169 36.74 6.18 0.27
C THR A 169 35.56 5.77 1.15
N VAL A 170 35.03 6.71 1.93
CA VAL A 170 33.85 6.53 2.80
C VAL A 170 32.65 5.95 2.02
N GLN A 171 32.53 6.26 0.73
CA GLN A 171 31.52 5.72 -0.20
C GLN A 171 31.65 4.21 -0.43
N GLY A 172 32.86 3.66 -0.49
CA GLY A 172 33.08 2.22 -0.65
C GLY A 172 32.61 1.40 0.57
N ARG A 173 32.68 2.00 1.77
CA ARG A 173 32.23 1.39 3.01
C ARG A 173 30.70 1.34 3.09
N ASP A 174 30.02 2.36 2.59
CA ASP A 174 28.55 2.40 2.48
C ASP A 174 28.05 1.39 1.43
N ILE A 175 28.76 1.24 0.30
CA ILE A 175 28.48 0.19 -0.70
C ILE A 175 28.65 -1.22 -0.10
N TYR A 176 29.73 -1.45 0.67
CA TYR A 176 29.97 -2.71 1.38
C TYR A 176 28.87 -3.05 2.39
N ILE A 177 28.41 -2.07 3.19
CA ILE A 177 27.34 -2.25 4.17
C ILE A 177 26.01 -2.52 3.44
N THR A 178 25.74 -1.80 2.35
CA THR A 178 24.50 -1.96 1.57
C THR A 178 24.45 -3.33 0.89
N MET A 179 25.52 -3.78 0.24
CA MET A 179 25.56 -5.06 -0.48
C MET A 179 25.57 -6.29 0.43
N ASN A 180 26.27 -6.25 1.58
CA ASN A 180 26.27 -7.38 2.52
C ASN A 180 25.01 -7.48 3.39
N SER A 181 24.16 -6.44 3.38
CA SER A 181 22.83 -6.48 3.99
C SER A 181 21.79 -7.18 3.10
N CYS A 182 22.07 -7.35 1.81
CA CYS A 182 21.15 -7.88 0.79
C CYS A 182 21.31 -9.39 0.53
N GLY A 183 21.33 -10.21 1.59
CA GLY A 183 21.16 -11.67 1.46
C GLY A 183 19.74 -12.10 1.06
N GLN A 184 18.86 -11.14 0.78
CA GLN A 184 17.49 -11.36 0.32
C GLN A 184 17.37 -11.01 -1.17
N PRO A 185 16.56 -11.76 -1.95
CA PRO A 185 16.25 -11.35 -3.31
C PRO A 185 15.70 -9.92 -3.30
N LEU A 186 16.20 -9.07 -4.20
CA LEU A 186 15.75 -7.68 -4.38
C LEU A 186 14.22 -7.61 -4.24
N ALA A 187 13.74 -6.68 -3.44
CA ALA A 187 12.31 -6.43 -3.35
C ALA A 187 11.80 -6.12 -4.76
N LYS A 188 10.62 -6.64 -5.14
CA LYS A 188 10.17 -6.61 -6.55
C LYS A 188 10.20 -5.21 -7.17
N HIS A 189 9.94 -4.17 -6.38
CA HIS A 189 9.98 -2.77 -6.79
C HIS A 189 11.40 -2.23 -7.01
N GLU A 190 12.44 -2.76 -6.35
CA GLU A 190 13.83 -2.36 -6.59
C GLU A 190 14.28 -2.68 -8.01
N ARG A 191 13.62 -3.64 -8.67
CA ARG A 191 13.82 -3.90 -10.10
C ARG A 191 13.42 -2.73 -10.98
N LEU A 192 12.48 -1.88 -10.55
CA LEU A 192 12.03 -0.70 -11.31
C LEU A 192 13.01 0.45 -11.24
N LYS A 193 13.79 0.57 -10.16
CA LYS A 193 14.71 1.69 -9.91
C LYS A 193 15.65 1.94 -11.10
N PRO A 194 16.37 0.93 -11.64
CA PRO A 194 17.24 1.11 -12.81
C PRO A 194 16.50 1.64 -14.06
N TYR A 195 15.27 1.19 -14.31
CA TYR A 195 14.49 1.64 -15.46
C TYR A 195 13.98 3.07 -15.29
N ILE A 196 13.54 3.42 -14.09
CA ILE A 196 13.04 4.76 -13.78
C ILE A 196 14.18 5.79 -13.87
N ILE A 197 15.35 5.49 -13.30
CA ILE A 197 16.48 6.45 -13.25
C ILE A 197 17.42 6.39 -14.47
N ALA A 198 17.13 5.54 -15.46
CA ALA A 198 17.96 5.38 -16.64
C ALA A 198 18.16 6.72 -17.40
N GLY A 199 19.34 6.87 -18.03
CA GLY A 199 19.71 8.03 -18.83
C GLY A 199 21.03 8.68 -18.41
N ASN A 200 21.38 9.77 -19.10
CA ASN A 200 22.66 10.48 -18.90
C ASN A 200 22.80 11.06 -17.48
N ASP A 201 21.69 11.43 -16.85
CA ASP A 201 21.66 12.04 -15.51
C ASP A 201 21.39 11.01 -14.39
N SER A 202 21.57 9.72 -14.66
CA SER A 202 21.25 8.63 -13.74
C SER A 202 21.90 8.76 -12.36
N LEU A 203 23.10 9.33 -12.28
CA LEU A 203 23.78 9.59 -11.01
C LEU A 203 23.02 10.60 -10.14
N GLU A 204 22.51 11.68 -10.74
CA GLU A 204 21.78 12.73 -10.04
C GLU A 204 20.38 12.25 -9.64
N LYS A 205 19.70 11.55 -10.56
CA LYS A 205 18.42 10.85 -10.29
C LYS A 205 18.55 9.86 -9.13
N SER A 206 19.65 9.10 -9.08
CA SER A 206 19.96 8.17 -7.99
C SER A 206 20.14 8.87 -6.65
N ARG A 207 20.82 10.03 -6.62
CA ARG A 207 20.96 10.84 -5.39
C ARG A 207 19.60 11.28 -4.85
N THR A 208 18.73 11.81 -5.71
CA THR A 208 17.37 12.21 -5.32
C THR A 208 16.56 11.01 -4.83
N TRP A 209 16.63 9.87 -5.50
CA TRP A 209 15.99 8.65 -5.03
C TRP A 209 16.44 8.25 -3.62
N ASN A 210 17.74 8.32 -3.33
CA ASN A 210 18.24 8.03 -1.98
C ASN A 210 17.67 9.01 -0.94
N THR A 211 17.42 10.27 -1.31
CA THR A 211 16.72 11.21 -0.40
C THR A 211 15.28 10.80 -0.10
N TRP A 212 14.59 10.16 -1.04
CA TRP A 212 13.25 9.62 -0.86
C TRP A 212 13.25 8.40 0.08
N GLU A 213 14.19 7.49 -0.10
CA GLU A 213 14.40 6.33 0.79
C GLU A 213 14.74 6.79 2.21
N ASP A 214 15.65 7.76 2.35
CA ASP A 214 15.98 8.41 3.63
C ASP A 214 14.75 9.07 4.26
N TRP A 215 13.92 9.74 3.46
CA TRP A 215 12.71 10.38 3.93
C TRP A 215 11.74 9.35 4.53
N LEU A 216 11.52 8.22 3.85
CA LEU A 216 10.69 7.11 4.34
C LEU A 216 11.31 6.46 5.59
N TYR A 217 12.62 6.24 5.60
CA TYR A 217 13.34 5.67 6.73
C TYR A 217 13.23 6.52 8.00
N ARG A 218 13.29 7.85 7.89
CA ARG A 218 13.06 8.73 9.04
C ARG A 218 11.65 8.55 9.63
N ARG A 219 10.65 8.20 8.80
CA ARG A 219 9.28 7.94 9.28
C ARG A 219 9.20 6.57 9.96
N THR A 220 9.91 5.54 9.50
CA THR A 220 9.94 4.26 10.24
C THR A 220 10.45 4.46 11.67
N LYS A 221 11.50 5.26 11.87
CA LYS A 221 11.98 5.63 13.21
C LYS A 221 10.93 6.34 14.05
N LYS A 222 10.25 7.34 13.48
CA LYS A 222 9.22 8.13 14.19
C LYS A 222 8.04 7.27 14.66
N PHE A 223 7.71 6.21 13.91
CA PHE A 223 6.59 5.31 14.19
C PHE A 223 7.04 3.94 14.73
N GLN A 224 8.31 3.78 15.09
CA GLN A 224 8.88 2.55 15.64
C GLN A 224 8.63 1.30 14.76
N LEU A 225 8.71 1.48 13.44
CA LEU A 225 8.56 0.40 12.46
C LEU A 225 9.91 -0.24 12.13
N ASP A 226 9.88 -1.49 11.68
CA ASP A 226 11.06 -2.18 11.19
C ASP A 226 11.67 -1.49 9.95
N LYS A 227 12.97 -1.65 9.73
CA LYS A 227 13.67 -1.06 8.59
C LYS A 227 13.10 -1.55 7.25
N GLY A 228 12.67 -2.81 7.15
CA GLY A 228 12.06 -3.37 5.94
C GLY A 228 10.71 -2.75 5.58
N ALA A 229 10.11 -1.94 6.46
CA ALA A 229 8.91 -1.19 6.13
C ALA A 229 9.16 -0.09 5.09
N VAL A 230 10.40 0.35 4.90
CA VAL A 230 10.78 1.28 3.82
C VAL A 230 10.49 0.66 2.45
N ASP A 231 10.90 -0.59 2.24
CA ASP A 231 10.70 -1.31 0.98
C ASP A 231 9.21 -1.52 0.69
N ILE A 232 8.42 -1.79 1.73
CA ILE A 232 6.97 -1.91 1.64
C ILE A 232 6.36 -0.57 1.19
N ALA A 233 6.76 0.52 1.85
CA ALA A 233 6.25 1.85 1.54
C ALA A 233 6.62 2.31 0.13
N MET A 234 7.88 2.13 -0.29
CA MET A 234 8.33 2.47 -1.64
C MET A 234 7.61 1.62 -2.69
N SER A 235 7.49 0.31 -2.46
CA SER A 235 6.73 -0.57 -3.36
C SER A 235 5.28 -0.14 -3.49
N ASN A 236 4.61 0.19 -2.38
CA ASN A 236 3.21 0.62 -2.39
C ASN A 236 3.03 1.99 -3.04
N PHE A 237 3.98 2.91 -2.83
CA PHE A 237 3.99 4.21 -3.49
C PHE A 237 4.06 4.06 -5.01
N LEU A 238 5.06 3.32 -5.53
CA LEU A 238 5.20 3.11 -6.98
C LEU A 238 3.99 2.40 -7.59
N ARG A 239 3.41 1.44 -6.85
CA ARG A 239 2.14 0.80 -7.20
C ARG A 239 1.02 1.83 -7.36
N ILE A 240 0.84 2.72 -6.39
CA ILE A 240 -0.20 3.75 -6.41
C ILE A 240 0.00 4.66 -7.63
N VAL A 241 1.24 5.12 -7.88
CA VAL A 241 1.56 5.97 -9.04
C VAL A 241 1.21 5.25 -10.35
N TYR A 242 1.56 3.98 -10.47
CA TYR A 242 1.20 3.16 -11.64
C TYR A 242 -0.32 3.03 -11.82
N GLU A 243 -1.06 2.71 -10.75
CA GLU A 243 -2.52 2.58 -10.78
C GLU A 243 -3.19 3.92 -11.15
N LEU A 244 -2.70 5.05 -10.62
CA LEU A 244 -3.20 6.40 -10.96
C LEU A 244 -2.89 6.81 -12.41
N LYS A 245 -1.73 6.41 -12.95
CA LYS A 245 -1.38 6.69 -14.35
C LYS A 245 -2.21 5.87 -15.32
N THR A 246 -2.37 4.57 -15.04
CA THR A 246 -3.05 3.62 -15.94
C THR A 246 -4.56 3.59 -15.77
N ALA A 247 -5.06 4.05 -14.62
CA ALA A 247 -6.44 3.88 -14.16
C ALA A 247 -6.90 2.41 -14.16
N LYS A 248 -5.97 1.49 -13.88
CA LYS A 248 -6.21 0.05 -13.84
C LYS A 248 -5.79 -0.52 -12.51
N GLN A 249 -6.53 -1.52 -12.02
CA GLN A 249 -6.10 -2.31 -10.88
C GLN A 249 -4.86 -3.11 -11.22
N ILE A 250 -4.01 -3.31 -10.21
CA ILE A 250 -2.81 -4.13 -10.37
C ILE A 250 -3.14 -5.61 -10.61
N THR A 251 -2.47 -6.17 -11.60
CA THR A 251 -2.39 -7.61 -11.86
C THR A 251 -1.11 -8.20 -11.26
N ASP A 252 -0.98 -9.51 -11.26
CA ASP A 252 0.29 -10.13 -10.88
C ASP A 252 1.42 -9.68 -11.84
N ASN A 253 2.62 -9.47 -11.29
CA ASN A 253 3.80 -8.96 -12.01
C ASN A 253 3.60 -7.60 -12.71
N TRP A 254 2.78 -6.71 -12.13
CA TRP A 254 2.59 -5.35 -12.62
C TRP A 254 3.90 -4.56 -12.79
N GLU A 255 4.95 -4.92 -12.07
CA GLU A 255 6.27 -4.30 -12.16
C GLU A 255 6.81 -4.34 -13.60
N THR A 256 6.68 -5.47 -14.30
CA THR A 256 7.11 -5.57 -15.71
C THR A 256 6.33 -4.63 -16.63
N ALA A 257 5.04 -4.44 -16.37
CA ALA A 257 4.24 -3.48 -17.11
C ALA A 257 4.55 -2.02 -16.71
N ALA A 258 5.05 -1.80 -15.49
CA ALA A 258 5.40 -0.49 -14.98
C ALA A 258 6.70 0.05 -15.60
N GLU A 259 7.62 -0.82 -16.05
CA GLU A 259 8.87 -0.44 -16.71
C GLU A 259 8.67 0.49 -17.92
N SER A 260 7.56 0.33 -18.66
CA SER A 260 7.24 1.17 -19.84
C SER A 260 6.29 2.33 -19.54
N VAL A 261 5.80 2.45 -18.30
CA VAL A 261 4.76 3.43 -17.91
C VAL A 261 5.31 4.48 -16.94
N LEU A 262 6.19 4.09 -16.02
CA LEU A 262 6.75 4.99 -15.01
C LEU A 262 8.04 5.63 -15.54
N CYS A 263 8.08 6.96 -15.57
CA CYS A 263 9.32 7.71 -15.76
C CYS A 263 9.70 8.46 -14.49
N TYR A 264 10.97 8.85 -14.39
CA TYR A 264 11.51 9.53 -13.21
C TYR A 264 10.77 10.83 -12.90
N GLU A 265 10.45 11.62 -13.92
CA GLU A 265 9.87 12.95 -13.78
C GLU A 265 8.49 12.88 -13.11
N ASP A 266 7.65 11.94 -13.54
CA ASP A 266 6.35 11.70 -12.91
C ASP A 266 6.51 11.20 -11.46
N VAL A 267 7.38 10.21 -11.25
CA VAL A 267 7.61 9.63 -9.92
C VAL A 267 8.10 10.70 -8.95
N CYS A 268 8.96 11.61 -9.41
CA CYS A 268 9.45 12.76 -8.63
C CYS A 268 8.31 13.67 -8.20
N LEU A 269 7.45 14.10 -9.13
CA LEU A 269 6.32 14.97 -8.84
C LEU A 269 5.32 14.31 -7.86
N TYR A 270 5.05 13.01 -8.03
CA TYR A 270 4.21 12.27 -7.09
C TYR A 270 4.88 12.10 -5.73
N PHE A 271 6.20 11.97 -5.65
CA PHE A 271 6.89 11.84 -4.36
C PHE A 271 6.88 13.17 -3.61
N GLU A 272 7.07 14.29 -4.31
CA GLU A 272 6.90 15.62 -3.73
C GLU A 272 5.46 15.85 -3.23
N ALA A 273 4.46 15.40 -3.99
CA ALA A 273 3.07 15.40 -3.55
C ALA A 273 2.86 14.53 -2.30
N LEU A 274 3.51 13.38 -2.20
CA LEU A 274 3.47 12.53 -1.01
C LEU A 274 4.07 13.23 0.22
N ILE A 275 5.17 13.96 0.04
CA ILE A 275 5.80 14.75 1.10
C ILE A 275 4.84 15.83 1.61
N ARG A 276 4.23 16.60 0.70
CA ARG A 276 3.21 17.61 1.06
C ARG A 276 2.03 16.97 1.77
N LEU A 277 1.49 15.88 1.22
CA LEU A 277 0.38 15.15 1.83
C LEU A 277 0.67 14.69 3.26
N TYR A 278 1.92 14.34 3.58
CA TYR A 278 2.32 13.93 4.92
C TYR A 278 2.21 15.06 5.96
N GLU A 279 2.34 16.33 5.54
CA GLU A 279 2.21 17.49 6.43
C GLU A 279 0.78 17.63 6.96
N PHE A 280 -0.22 17.37 6.12
CA PHE A 280 -1.64 17.49 6.47
C PHE A 280 -2.24 16.17 6.97
N TYR A 281 -1.88 15.05 6.35
CA TYR A 281 -2.49 13.74 6.57
C TYR A 281 -1.44 12.66 6.84
N PRO A 282 -0.62 12.79 7.91
CA PRO A 282 0.45 11.83 8.19
C PRO A 282 -0.08 10.41 8.35
N LYS A 283 -1.23 10.23 9.02
CA LYS A 283 -1.85 8.90 9.20
C LYS A 283 -2.21 8.22 7.87
N ARG A 284 -2.65 8.99 6.86
CA ARG A 284 -2.99 8.46 5.52
C ARG A 284 -1.73 8.03 4.77
N VAL A 285 -0.68 8.84 4.82
CA VAL A 285 0.61 8.48 4.22
C VAL A 285 1.22 7.26 4.91
N MET A 286 1.09 7.15 6.24
CA MET A 286 1.57 5.98 6.95
C MET A 286 0.85 4.67 6.56
N GLU A 287 -0.32 4.72 5.91
CA GLU A 287 -0.96 3.52 5.38
C GLU A 287 -0.06 2.78 4.37
N LEU A 288 0.80 3.50 3.64
CA LEU A 288 1.73 2.91 2.66
C LEU A 288 2.73 1.93 3.29
N PHE A 289 3.03 2.06 4.59
CA PHE A 289 3.96 1.16 5.27
C PHE A 289 3.33 -0.20 5.61
N ASN A 290 2.01 -0.36 5.39
CA ASN A 290 1.33 -1.63 5.64
C ASN A 290 1.48 -2.59 4.45
N PRO A 291 1.68 -3.90 4.68
CA PRO A 291 1.72 -4.89 3.62
C PRO A 291 0.46 -4.86 2.75
N ALA A 292 0.62 -4.73 1.44
CA ALA A 292 -0.49 -4.65 0.49
C ALA A 292 -1.38 -5.90 0.45
N LYS A 293 -0.81 -7.07 0.70
CA LYS A 293 -1.52 -8.34 0.78
C LYS A 293 -1.11 -9.03 2.08
N THR A 294 -2.10 -9.46 2.83
CA THR A 294 -1.98 -10.37 3.97
C THR A 294 -2.79 -11.63 3.66
N LYS A 295 -2.68 -12.69 4.47
CA LYS A 295 -3.44 -13.93 4.25
C LYS A 295 -4.95 -13.69 4.14
N ASP A 296 -5.47 -12.68 4.84
CA ASP A 296 -6.91 -12.45 5.01
C ASP A 296 -7.43 -11.20 4.28
N LYS A 297 -6.53 -10.33 3.79
CA LYS A 297 -6.92 -9.01 3.26
C LYS A 297 -5.94 -8.44 2.23
N THR A 298 -6.50 -7.88 1.16
CA THR A 298 -5.79 -7.00 0.22
C THR A 298 -6.10 -5.53 0.55
N LEU A 299 -5.06 -4.73 0.71
CA LEU A 299 -5.14 -3.27 0.81
C LEU A 299 -5.10 -2.65 -0.59
N TYR A 300 -6.12 -1.86 -0.88
CA TYR A 300 -6.29 -1.15 -2.15
C TYR A 300 -5.84 0.31 -2.08
N PHE A 301 -5.49 0.82 -0.90
CA PHE A 301 -4.99 2.19 -0.70
C PHE A 301 -5.90 3.29 -1.31
N ARG A 302 -7.23 3.10 -1.25
CA ARG A 302 -8.21 4.02 -1.86
C ARG A 302 -8.09 5.47 -1.35
N ALA A 303 -8.01 5.67 -0.04
CA ALA A 303 -7.82 7.00 0.55
C ALA A 303 -6.45 7.61 0.18
N PRO A 304 -5.32 6.89 0.33
CA PRO A 304 -4.02 7.38 -0.15
C PRO A 304 -4.02 7.75 -1.65
N LYS A 305 -4.61 6.93 -2.53
CA LYS A 305 -4.71 7.22 -3.98
C LYS A 305 -5.40 8.54 -4.25
N ALA A 306 -6.58 8.73 -3.65
CA ALA A 306 -7.39 9.91 -3.88
C ALA A 306 -6.71 11.20 -3.40
N LEU A 307 -6.12 11.15 -2.20
CA LEU A 307 -5.42 12.30 -1.64
C LEU A 307 -4.12 12.62 -2.37
N LEU A 308 -3.38 11.59 -2.78
CA LEU A 308 -2.18 11.78 -3.58
C LEU A 308 -2.51 12.40 -4.94
N GLN A 309 -3.62 12.00 -5.57
CA GLN A 309 -4.06 12.60 -6.84
C GLN A 309 -4.38 14.10 -6.70
N VAL A 310 -5.03 14.52 -5.62
CA VAL A 310 -5.30 15.94 -5.33
C VAL A 310 -3.99 16.68 -5.06
N SER A 311 -3.15 16.16 -4.17
CA SER A 311 -1.87 16.79 -3.81
C SER A 311 -0.90 16.92 -5.01
N TYR A 312 -1.02 16.02 -5.98
CA TYR A 312 -0.30 16.09 -7.25
C TYR A 312 -0.84 17.20 -8.17
N LEU A 313 -2.16 17.32 -8.31
CA LEU A 313 -2.78 18.31 -9.20
C LEU A 313 -2.73 19.74 -8.68
N MET A 314 -2.75 19.90 -7.36
CA MET A 314 -2.89 21.20 -6.71
C MET A 314 -1.80 21.42 -5.66
N PRO A 315 -0.55 21.71 -6.08
CA PRO A 315 0.57 21.89 -5.16
C PRO A 315 0.43 23.14 -4.25
N GLU A 316 -0.35 24.15 -4.67
CA GLU A 316 -0.53 25.41 -3.93
C GLU A 316 -1.79 25.44 -3.04
N PHE A 317 -2.77 24.55 -3.25
CA PHE A 317 -4.01 24.53 -2.46
C PHE A 317 -3.87 23.60 -1.25
N GLN A 318 -3.50 24.18 -0.12
CA GLN A 318 -2.87 23.44 0.97
C GLN A 318 -3.80 22.69 1.94
N SER A 319 -5.11 23.01 2.09
CA SER A 319 -5.98 22.22 2.99
C SER A 319 -7.38 21.93 2.46
N GLY A 320 -8.13 22.94 2.00
CA GLY A 320 -9.58 22.78 1.73
C GLY A 320 -9.93 21.65 0.75
N GLU A 321 -9.23 21.57 -0.38
CA GLU A 321 -9.48 20.52 -1.38
C GLU A 321 -9.09 19.12 -0.88
N LEU A 322 -7.98 19.03 -0.15
CA LEU A 322 -7.55 17.77 0.50
C LEU A 322 -8.55 17.35 1.58
N ASP A 323 -9.11 18.30 2.32
CA ASP A 323 -10.11 18.06 3.35
C ASP A 323 -11.41 17.55 2.73
N ARG A 324 -11.89 18.17 1.65
CA ARG A 324 -13.05 17.72 0.88
C ARG A 324 -12.84 16.30 0.33
N MET A 325 -11.68 16.03 -0.28
CA MET A 325 -11.37 14.69 -0.82
C MET A 325 -11.25 13.64 0.30
N ASN A 326 -10.58 13.96 1.40
CA ASN A 326 -10.41 13.04 2.53
C ASN A 326 -11.78 12.73 3.15
N HIS A 327 -12.62 13.75 3.32
CA HIS A 327 -13.98 13.60 3.83
C HIS A 327 -14.79 12.68 2.91
N LEU A 328 -14.89 13.00 1.61
CA LEU A 328 -15.66 12.25 0.62
C LEU A 328 -15.25 10.77 0.56
N VAL A 329 -13.95 10.48 0.47
CA VAL A 329 -13.46 9.10 0.40
C VAL A 329 -13.69 8.37 1.72
N THR A 330 -13.53 9.06 2.86
CA THR A 330 -13.81 8.46 4.17
C THR A 330 -15.28 8.07 4.29
N MET A 331 -16.21 8.92 3.85
CA MET A 331 -17.64 8.61 3.86
C MET A 331 -17.97 7.45 2.93
N CYS A 332 -17.44 7.45 1.70
CA CYS A 332 -17.67 6.36 0.75
C CYS A 332 -17.15 5.02 1.29
N LEU A 333 -15.97 5.01 1.90
CA LEU A 333 -15.39 3.81 2.52
C LEU A 333 -16.22 3.31 3.70
N LYS A 334 -16.71 4.23 4.56
CA LYS A 334 -17.61 3.89 5.69
C LYS A 334 -18.92 3.25 5.20
N ALA A 335 -19.50 3.80 4.14
CA ALA A 335 -20.71 3.28 3.50
C ALA A 335 -20.47 1.99 2.70
N LYS A 336 -19.24 1.46 2.65
CA LYS A 336 -18.81 0.33 1.80
C LYS A 336 -19.13 0.56 0.31
N ARG A 337 -19.20 1.83 -0.10
CA ARG A 337 -19.32 2.27 -1.48
C ARG A 337 -17.92 2.53 -2.05
N MET A 338 -17.81 2.74 -3.36
CA MET A 338 -16.56 3.03 -4.07
C MET A 338 -15.60 1.83 -4.11
N LYS A 339 -15.76 0.99 -5.13
CA LYS A 339 -14.79 -0.05 -5.47
C LYS A 339 -13.50 0.60 -5.97
N ASP A 340 -12.39 -0.13 -5.90
CA ASP A 340 -11.09 0.41 -6.30
C ASP A 340 -11.04 0.74 -7.81
N GLU A 341 -11.70 -0.05 -8.66
CA GLU A 341 -11.78 0.20 -10.11
C GLU A 341 -12.54 1.49 -10.42
N ASP A 342 -13.72 1.66 -9.80
CA ASP A 342 -14.53 2.87 -9.96
C ASP A 342 -13.75 4.12 -9.51
N LEU A 343 -13.05 4.03 -8.38
CA LEU A 343 -12.21 5.12 -7.88
C LEU A 343 -11.12 5.52 -8.88
N LEU A 344 -10.41 4.56 -9.47
CA LEU A 344 -9.34 4.86 -10.42
C LEU A 344 -9.87 5.60 -11.65
N LEU A 345 -11.04 5.21 -12.15
CA LEU A 345 -11.71 5.90 -13.25
C LEU A 345 -12.21 7.29 -12.83
N PHE A 346 -12.77 7.42 -11.63
CA PHE A 346 -13.18 8.70 -11.06
C PHE A 346 -12.00 9.68 -10.98
N LEU A 347 -10.86 9.24 -10.41
CA LEU A 347 -9.66 10.05 -10.25
C LEU A 347 -9.04 10.43 -11.61
N ARG A 348 -9.09 9.53 -12.59
CA ARG A 348 -8.66 9.85 -13.96
C ARG A 348 -9.51 10.96 -14.57
N ARG A 349 -10.84 10.86 -14.48
CA ARG A 349 -11.75 11.89 -15.00
C ARG A 349 -11.61 13.21 -14.26
N TYR A 350 -11.47 13.16 -12.94
CA TYR A 350 -11.19 14.34 -12.12
C TYR A 350 -9.91 15.04 -12.61
N ARG A 351 -8.81 14.29 -12.77
CA ARG A 351 -7.55 14.81 -13.34
C ARG A 351 -7.71 15.41 -14.72
N GLU A 352 -8.44 14.75 -15.62
CA GLU A 352 -8.65 15.21 -17.00
C GLU A 352 -9.55 16.46 -17.05
N SER A 353 -10.41 16.68 -16.05
CA SER A 353 -11.33 17.82 -16.00
C SER A 353 -10.67 19.16 -15.69
N GLN A 354 -9.53 19.16 -14.97
CA GLN A 354 -8.85 20.37 -14.48
C GLN A 354 -9.73 21.29 -13.61
N LEU A 355 -10.77 20.73 -12.97
CA LEU A 355 -11.66 21.44 -12.05
C LEU A 355 -11.27 21.14 -10.60
N ASP A 356 -11.74 21.98 -9.67
CA ASP A 356 -11.85 21.56 -8.27
C ASP A 356 -12.89 20.44 -8.11
N LEU A 357 -12.81 19.71 -7.00
CA LEU A 357 -13.49 18.46 -6.72
C LEU A 357 -15.01 18.67 -6.75
N TYR A 358 -15.48 19.75 -6.13
CA TYR A 358 -16.89 20.02 -6.06
C TYR A 358 -17.43 20.49 -7.40
N SER A 359 -16.70 21.36 -8.12
CA SER A 359 -17.06 21.75 -9.49
C SER A 359 -17.06 20.55 -10.45
N PHE A 360 -16.13 19.61 -10.27
CA PHE A 360 -16.09 18.36 -11.03
C PHE A 360 -17.33 17.51 -10.75
N VAL A 361 -17.64 17.26 -9.48
CA VAL A 361 -18.80 16.43 -9.12
C VAL A 361 -20.12 17.07 -9.55
N ASP A 362 -20.26 18.39 -9.42
CA ASP A 362 -21.45 19.12 -9.88
C ASP A 362 -21.63 19.02 -11.41
N ARG A 363 -20.58 19.30 -12.17
CA ARG A 363 -20.61 19.21 -13.64
C ARG A 363 -20.93 17.80 -14.14
N TYR A 364 -20.44 16.77 -13.45
CA TYR A 364 -20.60 15.36 -13.84
C TYR A 364 -21.58 14.60 -12.92
N ALA A 365 -22.56 15.29 -12.32
CA ALA A 365 -23.49 14.72 -11.34
C ALA A 365 -24.26 13.47 -11.84
N ASN A 366 -24.56 13.41 -13.14
CA ASN A 366 -25.29 12.29 -13.77
C ASN A 366 -24.36 11.27 -14.46
N ASP A 367 -23.05 11.46 -14.36
CA ASP A 367 -22.08 10.59 -15.00
C ASP A 367 -22.04 9.22 -14.32
N SER A 368 -21.91 8.15 -15.12
CA SER A 368 -21.95 6.77 -14.60
C SER A 368 -20.80 6.45 -13.64
N ILE A 369 -19.64 7.09 -13.80
CA ILE A 369 -18.46 6.86 -12.95
C ILE A 369 -18.58 7.64 -11.64
N VAL A 370 -19.10 8.87 -11.71
CA VAL A 370 -19.40 9.67 -10.51
C VAL A 370 -20.47 8.98 -9.68
N THR A 371 -21.56 8.53 -10.30
CA THR A 371 -22.68 7.86 -9.61
C THR A 371 -22.35 6.44 -9.13
N SER A 372 -21.37 5.75 -9.72
CA SER A 372 -20.86 4.47 -9.19
C SER A 372 -20.05 4.67 -7.90
N CYS A 373 -19.30 5.78 -7.81
CA CYS A 373 -18.51 6.13 -6.63
C CYS A 373 -19.35 6.77 -5.52
N LEU A 374 -20.20 7.73 -5.87
CA LEU A 374 -20.91 8.60 -4.93
C LEU A 374 -22.40 8.26 -4.88
N HIS A 375 -22.99 8.38 -3.69
CA HIS A 375 -24.44 8.29 -3.55
C HIS A 375 -25.10 9.57 -4.08
N SER A 376 -26.33 9.47 -4.60
CA SER A 376 -27.09 10.62 -5.14
C SER A 376 -27.17 11.79 -4.16
N HIS A 377 -27.37 11.48 -2.88
CA HIS A 377 -27.36 12.49 -1.82
C HIS A 377 -25.99 13.15 -1.58
N GLU A 378 -24.85 12.47 -1.79
CA GLU A 378 -23.53 13.14 -1.71
C GLU A 378 -23.40 14.17 -2.81
N ILE A 379 -23.80 13.76 -4.02
CA ILE A 379 -23.79 14.61 -5.21
C ILE A 379 -24.66 15.82 -4.91
N ARG A 380 -25.90 15.62 -4.42
CA ARG A 380 -26.79 16.72 -4.02
C ARG A 380 -26.17 17.64 -2.97
N LYS A 381 -25.53 17.11 -1.93
CA LYS A 381 -24.84 17.92 -0.91
C LYS A 381 -23.81 18.84 -1.57
N ILE A 382 -22.99 18.28 -2.47
CA ILE A 382 -21.97 19.04 -3.21
C ILE A 382 -22.62 20.09 -4.12
N GLN A 383 -23.74 19.78 -4.77
CA GLN A 383 -24.49 20.76 -5.57
C GLN A 383 -25.02 21.91 -4.72
N ILE A 384 -25.57 21.61 -3.53
CA ILE A 384 -26.04 22.63 -2.59
C ILE A 384 -24.87 23.53 -2.15
N VAL A 385 -23.70 22.94 -1.87
CA VAL A 385 -22.50 23.72 -1.54
C VAL A 385 -22.07 24.61 -2.72
N GLN A 386 -22.06 24.10 -3.94
CA GLN A 386 -21.59 24.85 -5.11
C GLN A 386 -22.52 25.97 -5.55
N HIS A 387 -23.83 25.76 -5.40
CA HIS A 387 -24.85 26.73 -5.81
C HIS A 387 -25.44 27.49 -4.62
N GLY A 388 -24.83 27.36 -3.44
CA GLY A 388 -25.25 27.98 -2.20
C GLY A 388 -24.45 29.24 -1.87
N THR A 389 -24.34 29.52 -0.58
CA THR A 389 -23.64 30.67 -0.01
C THR A 389 -22.25 30.29 0.51
N ASP A 390 -21.45 31.30 0.86
CA ASP A 390 -20.13 31.10 1.48
C ASP A 390 -20.18 30.34 2.82
N LYS A 391 -21.35 30.29 3.49
CA LYS A 391 -21.54 29.58 4.76
C LYS A 391 -22.02 28.13 4.59
N THR A 392 -22.57 27.81 3.41
CA THR A 392 -23.31 26.55 3.18
C THR A 392 -22.45 25.32 3.48
N GLU A 393 -21.19 25.29 3.03
CA GLU A 393 -20.28 24.17 3.31
C GLU A 393 -20.05 23.96 4.81
N GLN A 394 -19.80 25.05 5.56
CA GLN A 394 -19.56 24.97 7.01
C GLN A 394 -20.79 24.51 7.78
N LEU A 395 -21.99 24.95 7.37
CA LEU A 395 -23.24 24.53 7.99
C LEU A 395 -23.54 23.05 7.74
N LEU A 396 -23.32 22.57 6.51
CA LEU A 396 -23.46 21.15 6.20
C LEU A 396 -22.43 20.34 6.97
N LEU A 397 -21.16 20.76 7.02
CA LEU A 397 -20.12 20.13 7.85
C LEU A 397 -20.52 20.08 9.34
N LYS A 398 -21.12 21.15 9.87
CA LYS A 398 -21.65 21.18 11.24
C LYS A 398 -22.75 20.12 11.43
N ALA A 399 -23.68 20.02 10.49
CA ALA A 399 -24.74 19.01 10.51
C ALA A 399 -24.16 17.58 10.52
N GLU A 400 -23.11 17.31 9.74
CA GLU A 400 -22.51 15.96 9.70
C GLU A 400 -21.80 15.61 11.02
N ASN A 401 -21.26 16.62 11.69
CA ASN A 401 -20.54 16.48 12.97
C ASN A 401 -21.46 16.37 14.18
N LEU A 402 -22.79 16.41 14.01
CA LEU A 402 -23.74 16.19 15.10
C LEU A 402 -23.60 14.79 15.72
N ASP A 403 -22.87 13.88 15.08
CA ASP A 403 -22.39 12.57 15.58
C ASP A 403 -23.45 11.74 16.31
N LEU A 404 -24.71 11.93 15.94
CA LEU A 404 -25.84 11.16 16.42
C LEU A 404 -25.94 9.90 15.55
N PHE A 405 -25.07 8.95 15.90
CA PHE A 405 -25.13 7.52 15.62
C PHE A 405 -24.69 7.05 14.23
N TYR A 406 -23.90 5.97 14.25
CA TYR A 406 -23.51 5.13 13.10
C TYR A 406 -24.75 4.69 12.29
N THR A 407 -25.18 5.45 11.30
CA THR A 407 -26.08 4.95 10.27
C THR A 407 -25.24 4.61 9.06
N LYS A 408 -25.55 3.49 8.38
CA LYS A 408 -24.85 3.14 7.13
C LYS A 408 -25.14 4.17 6.03
N ASP A 409 -26.17 4.99 6.24
CA ASP A 409 -26.76 5.94 5.32
C ASP A 409 -26.80 7.32 6.00
N TYR A 410 -25.65 8.00 5.98
CA TYR A 410 -25.45 9.35 6.48
C TYR A 410 -26.55 10.35 6.05
N TYR A 411 -27.13 10.13 4.86
CA TYR A 411 -28.16 10.96 4.24
C TYR A 411 -29.48 11.02 5.00
N CYS A 412 -29.74 10.05 5.87
CA CYS A 412 -30.90 10.08 6.74
C CYS A 412 -30.85 11.26 7.72
N LEU A 413 -29.67 11.75 8.13
CA LEU A 413 -29.57 12.89 9.05
C LEU A 413 -29.96 14.21 8.39
N LEU A 414 -29.43 14.51 7.20
CA LEU A 414 -29.80 15.73 6.47
C LEU A 414 -31.31 15.72 6.14
N ASN A 415 -31.85 14.57 5.74
CA ASN A 415 -33.30 14.40 5.54
C ASN A 415 -34.11 14.56 6.83
N ALA A 416 -33.54 14.26 8.01
CA ALA A 416 -34.18 14.46 9.30
C ALA A 416 -34.14 15.92 9.75
N LEU A 417 -33.08 16.65 9.41
CA LEU A 417 -32.96 18.09 9.68
C LEU A 417 -33.89 18.92 8.78
N TRP A 418 -33.94 18.59 7.48
CA TRP A 418 -34.74 19.31 6.50
C TRP A 418 -35.11 18.45 5.28
N ASN A 419 -36.17 17.66 5.41
CA ASN A 419 -36.56 16.72 4.37
C ASN A 419 -36.85 17.39 3.02
N GLU A 420 -37.51 18.53 3.00
CA GLU A 420 -37.95 19.23 1.79
C GLU A 420 -36.77 19.70 0.93
N LYS A 421 -35.64 20.08 1.54
CA LYS A 421 -34.43 20.53 0.82
C LYS A 421 -33.54 19.38 0.36
N PHE A 422 -33.55 18.25 1.07
CA PHE A 422 -32.65 17.13 0.78
C PHE A 422 -33.34 15.96 0.04
N SER A 423 -34.67 15.84 0.11
CA SER A 423 -35.49 14.93 -0.69
C SER A 423 -35.96 15.57 -2.00
N GLY A 424 -36.32 14.79 -3.02
CA GLY A 424 -36.93 15.34 -4.25
C GLY A 424 -35.94 15.87 -5.28
N SER A 425 -36.20 17.04 -5.90
CA SER A 425 -35.34 17.71 -6.89
C SER A 425 -34.47 18.80 -6.26
N PRO A 426 -33.29 19.16 -6.82
CA PRO A 426 -32.44 20.20 -6.24
C PRO A 426 -33.18 21.54 -6.20
N SER A 427 -33.33 22.12 -5.01
CA SER A 427 -33.83 23.49 -4.82
C SER A 427 -32.67 24.46 -4.65
N MET A 428 -32.86 25.72 -5.03
CA MET A 428 -31.88 26.78 -4.77
C MET A 428 -31.66 26.95 -3.25
N TRP A 429 -30.41 27.17 -2.84
CA TRP A 429 -30.03 27.44 -1.45
C TRP A 429 -29.72 28.93 -1.29
N THR A 430 -30.38 29.60 -0.36
CA THR A 430 -30.29 31.06 -0.16
C THR A 430 -29.70 31.43 1.21
N GLU A 431 -29.44 32.71 1.44
CA GLU A 431 -29.05 33.20 2.78
C GLU A 431 -30.15 32.98 3.84
N GLU A 432 -31.42 33.00 3.44
CA GLU A 432 -32.55 32.68 4.31
C GLU A 432 -32.51 31.20 4.72
N ASP A 433 -32.10 30.31 3.80
CA ASP A 433 -31.92 28.89 4.08
C ASP A 433 -30.77 28.65 5.07
N ASP A 434 -29.69 29.42 5.04
CA ASP A 434 -28.61 29.32 6.03
C ASP A 434 -29.11 29.61 7.45
N ASP A 435 -29.89 30.69 7.61
CA ASP A 435 -30.44 31.10 8.90
C ASP A 435 -31.46 30.07 9.42
N GLU A 436 -32.34 29.58 8.55
CA GLU A 436 -33.29 28.53 8.91
C GLU A 436 -32.58 27.22 9.27
N PHE A 437 -31.61 26.78 8.46
CA PHE A 437 -30.87 25.55 8.70
C PHE A 437 -30.07 25.63 10.00
N THR A 438 -29.52 26.79 10.34
CA THR A 438 -28.85 27.03 11.63
C THR A 438 -29.80 26.82 12.81
N LYS A 439 -31.04 27.32 12.72
CA LYS A 439 -32.06 27.12 13.75
C LYS A 439 -32.49 25.65 13.83
N ARG A 440 -32.68 24.98 12.68
CA ARG A 440 -33.01 23.56 12.58
C ARG A 440 -31.93 22.69 13.24
N ILE A 441 -30.64 22.93 12.95
CA ILE A 441 -29.51 22.25 13.61
C ILE A 441 -29.55 22.48 15.12
N SER A 442 -29.69 23.72 15.57
CA SER A 442 -29.68 24.05 17.01
C SER A 442 -30.84 23.42 17.77
N THR A 443 -32.01 23.33 17.12
CA THR A 443 -33.20 22.68 17.66
C THR A 443 -33.01 21.18 17.75
N PHE A 444 -32.45 20.57 16.71
CA PHE A 444 -32.12 19.15 16.71
C PHE A 444 -31.09 18.83 17.81
N GLU A 445 -30.00 19.59 17.91
CA GLU A 445 -29.03 19.48 18.99
C GLU A 445 -29.74 19.54 20.35
N TYR A 446 -30.60 20.54 20.58
CA TYR A 446 -31.31 20.70 21.85
C TYR A 446 -32.20 19.51 22.19
N LEU A 447 -33.00 19.02 21.23
CA LEU A 447 -33.94 17.92 21.45
C LEU A 447 -33.20 16.60 21.73
N PHE A 448 -32.13 16.31 20.98
CA PHE A 448 -31.47 15.00 21.01
C PHE A 448 -30.22 14.94 21.89
N LYS A 449 -29.86 16.02 22.59
CA LYS A 449 -28.71 16.07 23.52
C LYS A 449 -28.90 15.28 24.82
N ASN A 450 -30.14 15.01 25.23
CA ASN A 450 -30.43 14.41 26.54
C ASN A 450 -30.12 12.91 26.61
N GLU A 451 -29.75 12.45 27.80
CA GLU A 451 -29.38 11.04 28.05
C GLU A 451 -30.55 10.09 27.74
N TRP A 452 -30.23 8.95 27.15
CA TRP A 452 -31.20 7.91 26.86
C TRP A 452 -31.82 7.37 28.16
N MET A 453 -33.15 7.30 28.22
CA MET A 453 -33.91 6.75 29.34
C MET A 453 -34.71 5.52 28.89
N GLU A 454 -34.93 4.56 29.79
CA GLU A 454 -35.77 3.41 29.46
C GLU A 454 -37.24 3.84 29.33
N LEU A 455 -37.91 3.53 28.21
CA LEU A 455 -39.31 3.92 27.94
C LEU A 455 -40.33 3.45 29.00
N LYS A 456 -39.99 2.43 29.79
CA LYS A 456 -40.81 1.93 30.92
C LYS A 456 -40.81 2.87 32.13
N ARG A 457 -39.83 3.78 32.23
CA ARG A 457 -39.80 4.81 33.27
C ARG A 457 -40.82 5.89 32.91
N LYS A 458 -41.51 6.40 33.93
CA LYS A 458 -42.39 7.54 33.76
C LYS A 458 -41.53 8.76 33.44
N HIS A 459 -41.88 9.44 32.36
CA HIS A 459 -41.29 10.71 31.97
C HIS A 459 -41.34 11.74 33.11
N GLU A 460 -40.24 12.46 33.31
CA GLU A 460 -40.12 13.53 34.31
C GLU A 460 -40.61 14.86 33.75
N GLU A 461 -41.43 15.56 34.53
CA GLU A 461 -42.03 16.82 34.11
C GLU A 461 -40.95 17.90 33.90
N GLY A 462 -40.96 18.52 32.71
CA GLY A 462 -40.01 19.55 32.31
C GLY A 462 -38.73 19.03 31.62
N VAL A 463 -38.58 17.71 31.47
CA VAL A 463 -37.35 17.10 30.92
C VAL A 463 -37.61 16.46 29.56
N ILE A 464 -36.97 16.91 28.48
CA ILE A 464 -37.14 16.31 27.15
C ILE A 464 -36.31 15.01 27.04
N ASP A 465 -36.85 13.90 27.50
CA ASP A 465 -36.26 12.56 27.34
C ASP A 465 -36.72 11.87 26.03
N ASN A 466 -36.15 10.70 25.75
CA ASN A 466 -36.51 9.92 24.57
C ASN A 466 -37.94 9.39 24.57
N ALA A 467 -38.52 9.13 25.74
CA ALA A 467 -39.91 8.71 25.85
C ALA A 467 -40.87 9.85 25.50
N PHE A 468 -40.54 11.08 25.92
CA PHE A 468 -41.30 12.29 25.63
C PHE A 468 -41.25 12.64 24.14
N LEU A 469 -40.06 12.61 23.54
CA LEU A 469 -39.88 12.79 22.10
C LEU A 469 -40.66 11.74 21.30
N ALA A 470 -40.61 10.47 21.71
CA ALA A 470 -41.40 9.42 21.09
C ALA A 470 -42.90 9.77 21.17
N ARG A 471 -43.44 10.08 22.36
CA ARG A 471 -44.84 10.49 22.53
C ARG A 471 -45.23 11.69 21.66
N TYR A 472 -44.36 12.69 21.57
CA TYR A 472 -44.60 13.85 20.72
C TYR A 472 -44.67 13.43 19.24
N LEU A 473 -43.71 12.65 18.74
CA LEU A 473 -43.73 12.13 17.37
C LEU A 473 -44.98 11.29 17.08
N LEU A 474 -45.45 10.50 18.06
CA LEU A 474 -46.70 9.75 17.98
C LEU A 474 -47.93 10.65 17.93
N SER A 475 -47.87 11.83 18.55
CA SER A 475 -48.98 12.79 18.61
C SER A 475 -49.14 13.65 17.35
N MET A 476 -48.14 13.65 16.45
CA MET A 476 -48.11 14.50 15.27
C MET A 476 -48.97 14.00 14.11
N ASP A 477 -49.19 12.68 14.02
CA ASP A 477 -50.03 12.02 13.02
C ASP A 477 -50.97 11.01 13.71
N MET A 478 -52.07 10.63 13.07
CA MET A 478 -52.89 9.49 13.52
C MET A 478 -52.04 8.22 13.53
N TYR A 479 -51.57 7.82 14.71
CA TYR A 479 -50.67 6.70 14.90
C TYR A 479 -51.45 5.46 15.34
N ASP A 480 -51.74 4.57 14.39
CA ASP A 480 -52.24 3.23 14.72
C ASP A 480 -51.04 2.30 14.90
N TYR A 481 -50.79 1.82 16.12
CA TYR A 481 -49.67 0.94 16.46
C TYR A 481 -49.78 -0.48 15.86
N TYR A 482 -51.00 -0.95 15.58
CA TYR A 482 -51.26 -2.33 15.15
C TYR A 482 -51.26 -2.50 13.63
N LEU A 483 -51.53 -1.43 12.87
CA LEU A 483 -51.52 -1.44 11.40
C LEU A 483 -50.16 -1.10 10.77
N GLN A 484 -49.09 -1.06 11.57
CA GLN A 484 -47.79 -0.57 11.12
C GLN A 484 -46.94 -1.61 10.39
N ASP A 485 -46.45 -1.18 9.24
CA ASP A 485 -45.29 -1.77 8.57
C ASP A 485 -44.04 -1.66 9.46
N ARG A 486 -43.02 -2.49 9.23
CA ARG A 486 -41.83 -2.57 10.11
C ARG A 486 -41.17 -1.21 10.37
N ASP A 487 -41.21 -0.30 9.39
CA ASP A 487 -40.54 1.00 9.43
C ASP A 487 -41.17 2.01 10.40
N TYR A 488 -42.44 1.83 10.77
CA TYR A 488 -43.14 2.76 11.68
C TYR A 488 -43.05 2.32 13.17
N ARG A 489 -42.72 1.05 13.43
CA ARG A 489 -42.66 0.46 14.78
C ARG A 489 -41.50 0.95 15.64
N ILE A 490 -40.56 1.69 15.03
CA ILE A 490 -39.29 2.14 15.59
C ILE A 490 -39.46 3.37 16.53
N LEU A 491 -40.70 3.81 16.74
CA LEU A 491 -41.05 4.92 17.63
C LEU A 491 -41.65 4.44 18.97
N GLY A 492 -41.64 3.12 19.26
CA GLY A 492 -42.41 2.56 20.36
C GLY A 492 -41.87 1.30 21.04
N ARG A 493 -40.80 0.64 20.57
CA ARG A 493 -40.33 -0.62 21.17
C ARG A 493 -38.80 -0.76 21.12
N ASN A 494 -38.15 -0.39 22.23
CA ASN A 494 -36.71 -0.59 22.49
C ASN A 494 -35.75 0.16 21.56
N ASP A 495 -36.19 1.27 20.97
CA ASP A 495 -35.46 1.93 19.91
C ASP A 495 -34.36 2.86 20.45
N THR A 496 -33.15 2.68 19.92
CA THR A 496 -32.08 3.67 20.02
C THR A 496 -32.27 4.72 18.95
N TRP A 497 -31.93 5.99 19.22
CA TRP A 497 -32.01 7.09 18.25
C TRP A 497 -31.46 6.77 16.86
N ARG A 498 -30.39 5.97 16.82
CA ARG A 498 -29.81 5.39 15.62
C ARG A 498 -30.80 4.69 14.68
N ALA A 499 -31.78 3.97 15.22
CA ALA A 499 -32.75 3.21 14.44
C ALA A 499 -33.86 4.12 13.87
N ILE A 500 -34.18 5.21 14.58
CA ILE A 500 -35.13 6.23 14.12
C ILE A 500 -34.50 7.03 12.96
N LEU A 501 -33.18 7.24 12.96
CA LEU A 501 -32.46 7.91 11.87
C LEU A 501 -32.00 6.97 10.75
N SER A 502 -32.58 5.79 10.59
CA SER A 502 -32.14 4.81 9.56
C SER A 502 -33.14 4.54 8.45
N ASN A 503 -34.28 5.24 8.40
CA ASN A 503 -35.27 5.08 7.34
C ASN A 503 -35.92 6.43 6.97
N ASP A 504 -36.32 6.56 5.71
CA ASP A 504 -36.85 7.81 5.16
C ASP A 504 -38.12 8.30 5.87
N THR A 505 -39.03 7.39 6.21
CA THR A 505 -40.29 7.70 6.89
C THR A 505 -40.07 8.34 8.25
N SER A 506 -39.15 7.80 9.05
CA SER A 506 -38.81 8.34 10.36
C SER A 506 -38.07 9.67 10.25
N CYS A 507 -37.15 9.81 9.28
CA CYS A 507 -36.50 11.08 8.98
C CYS A 507 -37.52 12.17 8.60
N ARG A 508 -38.51 11.86 7.75
CA ARG A 508 -39.61 12.77 7.40
C ARG A 508 -40.38 13.25 8.62
N ARG A 509 -40.70 12.35 9.55
CA ARG A 509 -41.39 12.70 10.80
C ARG A 509 -40.56 13.60 11.71
N ILE A 510 -39.27 13.29 11.86
CA ILE A 510 -38.35 14.14 12.63
C ILE A 510 -38.24 15.53 11.98
N SER A 511 -38.13 15.60 10.65
CA SER A 511 -38.09 16.88 9.94
C SER A 511 -39.35 17.70 10.20
N SER A 512 -40.53 17.07 10.17
CA SER A 512 -41.79 17.74 10.52
C SER A 512 -41.83 18.21 11.98
N MET A 513 -41.27 17.44 12.92
CA MET A 513 -41.13 17.88 14.31
C MET A 513 -40.23 19.11 14.41
N ILE A 514 -39.07 19.09 13.77
CA ILE A 514 -38.15 20.24 13.76
C ILE A 514 -38.83 21.45 13.14
N ASP A 515 -39.55 21.27 12.02
CA ASP A 515 -40.30 22.32 11.34
C ASP A 515 -41.27 23.08 12.28
N LYS A 516 -41.94 22.35 13.18
CA LYS A 516 -42.85 22.94 14.19
C LYS A 516 -42.12 23.63 15.35
N LEU A 517 -40.87 23.25 15.61
CA LEU A 517 -40.16 23.64 16.83
C LEU A 517 -39.01 24.62 16.60
N TYR A 518 -38.50 24.79 15.38
CA TYR A 518 -37.24 25.52 15.16
C TYR A 518 -37.29 27.02 15.45
N ASN A 519 -38.48 27.62 15.46
CA ASN A 519 -38.71 29.01 15.86
C ASN A 519 -39.14 29.16 17.33
N VAL A 520 -39.28 28.05 18.07
CA VAL A 520 -39.67 28.05 19.49
C VAL A 520 -38.41 28.23 20.35
N LEU A 521 -38.49 29.11 21.36
CA LEU A 521 -37.38 29.28 22.30
C LEU A 521 -37.16 27.98 23.09
N PRO A 522 -35.89 27.55 23.33
CA PRO A 522 -35.60 26.27 23.99
C PRO A 522 -36.37 26.01 25.29
N LYS A 523 -36.56 27.06 26.11
CA LYS A 523 -37.30 27.00 27.38
C LYS A 523 -38.80 26.69 27.23
N ASP A 524 -39.38 26.97 26.07
CA ASP A 524 -40.82 26.85 25.79
C ASP A 524 -41.15 25.57 24.99
N ILE A 525 -40.13 24.90 24.41
CA ILE A 525 -40.29 23.68 23.60
C ILE A 525 -41.04 22.59 24.37
N TYR A 526 -40.71 22.36 25.64
CA TYR A 526 -41.38 21.35 26.46
C TYR A 526 -42.89 21.60 26.55
N ALA A 527 -43.29 22.85 26.82
CA ALA A 527 -44.69 23.22 26.97
C ALA A 527 -45.47 23.06 25.65
N VAL A 528 -44.85 23.45 24.53
CA VAL A 528 -45.43 23.27 23.19
C VAL A 528 -45.62 21.79 22.87
N MET A 529 -44.61 20.96 23.14
CA MET A 529 -44.70 19.50 22.92
C MET A 529 -45.79 18.87 23.79
N ASN A 530 -45.84 19.22 25.09
CA ASN A 530 -46.81 18.68 26.02
C ASN A 530 -48.25 19.06 25.63
N GLY A 531 -48.47 20.32 25.23
CA GLY A 531 -49.78 20.79 24.78
C GLY A 531 -50.31 20.01 23.57
N GLN A 532 -49.46 19.68 22.61
CA GLN A 532 -49.83 18.84 21.46
C GLN A 532 -50.20 17.41 21.90
N ILE A 533 -49.41 16.80 22.78
CA ILE A 533 -49.65 15.45 23.28
C ILE A 533 -51.01 15.37 23.98
N GLU A 534 -51.31 16.32 24.88
CA GLU A 534 -52.58 16.39 25.61
C GLU A 534 -53.78 16.64 24.67
N ALA A 535 -53.62 17.53 23.69
CA ALA A 535 -54.66 17.80 22.69
C ALA A 535 -54.98 16.55 21.83
N THR A 536 -53.95 15.80 21.42
CA THR A 536 -54.14 14.55 20.68
C THR A 536 -54.79 13.49 21.57
N TRP A 537 -54.37 13.37 22.84
CA TRP A 537 -54.94 12.43 23.81
C TRP A 537 -56.43 12.66 24.05
N GLN A 538 -56.86 13.92 24.21
CA GLN A 538 -58.27 14.27 24.40
C GLN A 538 -59.15 13.95 23.19
N ASN A 539 -58.58 13.95 21.98
CA ASN A 539 -59.28 13.66 20.74
C ASN A 539 -59.16 12.19 20.29
N TYR A 540 -58.40 11.35 21.02
CA TYR A 540 -58.24 9.94 20.71
C TYR A 540 -59.50 9.16 21.11
N SER A 541 -60.24 8.69 20.12
CA SER A 541 -61.58 8.12 20.28
C SER A 541 -61.63 6.62 20.59
N ALA A 542 -60.48 5.97 20.82
CA ALA A 542 -60.42 4.55 21.19
C ALA A 542 -59.41 4.28 22.32
N PRO A 543 -59.77 3.52 23.36
CA PRO A 543 -58.84 3.09 24.38
C PRO A 543 -57.99 1.94 23.83
N HIS A 544 -56.67 2.14 23.68
CA HIS A 544 -55.73 1.07 23.40
C HIS A 544 -54.45 1.20 24.21
#